data_AF-A0A7W1Q151-F1
#
_entry.id   AF-A0A7W1Q151-F1
#
_cell.length_a   1.000
_cell.length_b   1.000
_cell.length_c   1.000
_cell.angle_alpha   90.00
_cell.angle_beta   90.00
_cell.angle_gamma   90.00
#
_symmetry.space_group_name_H-M   'P 1'
#
loop_
_entity.id
_entity.type
_entity.pdbx_description
1 polymer ?
#
loop_
_entity_poly.entity_id
_entity_poly.type
_entity_poly.pdbx_seq_one_letter_code
_entity_poly.pdbx_strand_id
1 'polypeptide(L)'
;MDGTWGGNAVEQTLSRLRALDAYPTPVPEPGGAPRTLADLYREHRTRMVRLAVLLVDDPNTAEDVVQEAFTGLHRHWAELRDEAAAIGYLRTAVVNGSRSVLRRRRTAREYVPPHQVNARSAESLVMLSAEHQAVVDALAALPPRQREVLVLRYYG
;
A
#
# COMPACT_ATOMS: atom_id res chain seq x y z
N MET A 1 -4.44 1.26 36.95
CA MET A 1 -3.17 1.31 36.19
C MET A 1 -3.56 1.46 34.74
N ASP A 2 -3.37 2.67 34.22
CA ASP A 2 -4.02 3.18 33.01
C ASP A 2 -3.27 2.77 31.73
N GLY A 3 -4.03 2.26 30.75
CA GLY A 3 -3.55 1.59 29.53
C GLY A 3 -3.44 2.50 28.31
N THR A 4 -3.03 3.76 28.51
CA THR A 4 -3.10 4.83 27.49
C THR A 4 -1.88 4.96 26.58
N TRP A 5 -0.94 4.01 26.58
CA TRP A 5 0.35 4.14 25.87
C TRP A 5 0.43 3.53 24.46
N GLY A 6 -0.65 2.95 23.92
CA GLY A 6 -0.63 2.33 22.57
C GLY A 6 -1.15 3.20 21.42
N GLY A 7 -2.24 3.94 21.63
CA GLY A 7 -2.95 4.65 20.54
C GLY A 7 -2.18 5.84 19.97
N ASN A 8 -1.47 6.59 20.82
CA ASN A 8 -0.75 7.80 20.41
C ASN A 8 0.50 7.48 19.57
N ALA A 9 1.17 6.35 19.84
CA ALA A 9 2.33 5.91 19.05
C ALA A 9 1.92 5.47 17.64
N VAL A 10 0.80 4.76 17.52
CA VAL A 10 0.24 4.33 16.23
C VAL A 10 -0.18 5.55 15.41
N GLU A 11 -0.95 6.48 15.97
CA GLU A 11 -1.37 7.70 15.25
C GLU A 11 -0.22 8.61 14.84
N GLN A 12 0.79 8.81 15.70
CA GLN A 12 1.97 9.61 15.37
C GLN A 12 2.79 8.97 14.25
N THR A 13 2.96 7.65 14.29
CA THR A 13 3.72 6.95 13.25
C THR A 13 2.94 6.86 11.94
N LEU A 14 1.62 6.66 11.99
CA LEU A 14 0.71 6.76 10.82
C LEU A 14 0.74 8.17 10.20
N SER A 15 0.80 9.23 11.03
CA SER A 15 0.88 10.61 10.55
C SER A 15 2.24 10.93 9.92
N ARG A 16 3.34 10.38 10.44
CA ARG A 16 4.67 10.51 9.85
C ARG A 16 4.80 9.73 8.54
N LEU A 17 4.23 8.53 8.47
CA LEU A 17 4.15 7.76 7.22
C LEU A 17 3.28 8.46 6.17
N ARG A 18 2.18 9.11 6.55
CA ARG A 18 1.42 9.99 5.65
C ARG A 18 2.28 11.13 5.10
N ALA A 19 3.14 11.74 5.91
CA ALA A 19 4.06 12.77 5.44
C ALA A 19 5.10 12.22 4.45
N LEU A 20 5.53 10.96 4.62
CA LEU A 20 6.40 10.26 3.67
C LEU A 20 5.69 9.85 2.37
N ASP A 21 4.37 9.68 2.40
CA ASP A 21 3.53 9.40 1.23
C ASP A 21 3.00 10.68 0.56
N ALA A 22 3.06 11.81 1.25
CA ALA A 22 2.84 13.15 0.73
C ALA A 22 4.11 13.64 0.00
N TYR A 23 4.50 12.94 -1.07
CA TYR A 23 5.46 13.51 -2.00
C TYR A 23 4.73 14.55 -2.87
N PRO A 24 5.35 15.70 -3.19
CA PRO A 24 4.79 16.58 -4.20
C PRO A 24 4.63 15.78 -5.49
N THR A 25 3.40 15.68 -6.00
CA THR A 25 3.17 15.32 -7.40
C THR A 25 4.03 16.29 -8.21
N PRO A 26 5.03 15.81 -8.98
CA PRO A 26 5.83 16.70 -9.81
C PRO A 26 4.86 17.47 -10.67
N VAL A 27 4.80 18.79 -10.49
CA VAL A 27 3.97 19.65 -11.34
C VAL A 27 4.46 19.39 -12.75
N PRO A 28 3.60 18.90 -13.66
CA PRO A 28 4.05 18.63 -15.02
C PRO A 28 4.55 19.94 -15.61
N GLU A 29 5.81 19.93 -16.08
CA GLU A 29 6.38 21.05 -16.82
C GLU A 29 5.45 21.35 -18.01
N PRO A 30 4.91 22.58 -18.12
CA PRO A 30 4.03 22.92 -19.23
C PRO A 30 4.80 22.79 -20.54
N GLY A 31 4.41 21.82 -21.38
CA GLY A 31 5.06 21.48 -22.65
C GLY A 31 5.86 20.18 -22.67
N GLY A 32 5.87 19.39 -21.58
CA GLY A 32 6.49 18.06 -21.53
C GLY A 32 5.76 17.00 -22.37
N ALA A 33 6.46 15.94 -22.76
CA ALA A 33 5.87 14.78 -23.42
C ALA A 33 4.72 14.19 -22.56
N PRO A 34 3.66 13.65 -23.18
CA PRO A 34 2.56 13.03 -22.44
C PRO A 34 3.12 11.94 -21.51
N ARG A 35 2.73 12.00 -20.24
CA ARG A 35 3.21 11.03 -19.23
C ARG A 35 2.92 9.61 -19.69
N THR A 36 3.90 8.74 -19.52
CA THR A 36 3.81 7.33 -19.87
C THR A 36 3.41 6.47 -18.67
N LEU A 37 2.95 5.25 -18.91
CA LEU A 37 2.78 4.25 -17.86
C LEU A 37 4.07 4.03 -17.05
N ALA A 38 5.23 4.09 -17.70
CA ALA A 38 6.52 3.92 -17.05
C ALA A 38 6.83 5.05 -16.07
N ASP A 39 6.38 6.27 -16.35
CA ASP A 39 6.49 7.41 -15.43
C ASP A 39 5.62 7.18 -14.19
N LEU A 40 4.36 6.81 -14.39
CA LEU A 40 3.46 6.46 -13.28
C LEU A 40 3.96 5.29 -12.44
N TYR A 41 4.57 4.28 -13.08
CA TYR A 41 5.17 3.16 -12.37
C TYR A 41 6.31 3.64 -11.46
N ARG A 42 7.27 4.40 -12.00
CA ARG A 42 8.38 4.94 -11.21
C ARG A 42 7.91 5.83 -10.07
N GLU A 43 6.89 6.64 -10.29
CA GLU A 43 6.40 7.59 -9.28
C GLU A 43 5.53 6.92 -8.19
N HIS A 44 4.66 5.98 -8.56
CA HIS A 44 3.62 5.50 -7.64
C HIS A 44 3.82 4.08 -7.14
N ARG A 45 4.69 3.26 -7.75
CA ARG A 45 4.91 1.86 -7.32
C ARG A 45 5.18 1.77 -5.83
N THR A 46 6.13 2.54 -5.32
CA THR A 46 6.51 2.56 -3.90
C THR A 46 5.30 2.82 -3.01
N ARG A 47 4.50 3.86 -3.31
CA ARG A 47 3.31 4.17 -2.51
C ARG A 47 2.26 3.06 -2.56
N MET A 48 2.05 2.47 -3.74
CA MET A 48 1.11 1.35 -3.90
C MET A 48 1.56 0.10 -3.12
N VAL A 49 2.86 -0.17 -3.07
CA VAL A 49 3.41 -1.29 -2.29
C VAL A 49 3.26 -1.03 -0.79
N ARG A 50 3.50 0.19 -0.29
CA ARG A 50 3.21 0.53 1.13
C ARG A 50 1.75 0.29 1.47
N LEU A 51 0.85 0.81 0.64
CA LEU A 51 -0.59 0.62 0.83
C LEU A 51 -0.93 -0.88 0.88
N ALA A 52 -0.40 -1.67 -0.04
CA ALA A 52 -0.61 -3.10 -0.07
C ALA A 52 -0.06 -3.79 1.18
N VAL A 53 1.17 -3.50 1.62
CA VAL A 53 1.78 -4.08 2.84
C VAL A 53 0.93 -3.79 4.09
N LEU A 54 0.37 -2.59 4.21
CA LEU A 54 -0.49 -2.24 5.34
C LEU A 54 -1.83 -3.00 5.33
N LEU A 55 -2.26 -3.52 4.17
CA LEU A 55 -3.49 -4.30 4.01
C LEU A 55 -3.23 -5.81 4.07
N VAL A 56 -2.21 -6.28 3.36
CA VAL A 56 -1.74 -7.66 3.30
C VAL A 56 -0.38 -7.74 4.00
N ASP A 57 -0.39 -8.38 5.17
CA ASP A 57 0.77 -8.55 6.07
C ASP A 57 1.79 -9.57 5.53
N ASP A 58 2.14 -9.46 4.25
CA ASP A 58 3.16 -10.24 3.55
C ASP A 58 3.71 -9.40 2.38
N PRO A 59 4.98 -8.95 2.43
CA PRO A 59 5.56 -8.06 1.43
C PRO A 59 5.55 -8.63 -0.01
N ASN A 60 5.77 -9.93 -0.18
CA ASN A 60 5.79 -10.54 -1.50
C ASN A 60 4.38 -10.51 -2.13
N THR A 61 3.36 -10.88 -1.35
CA THR A 61 1.98 -10.74 -1.80
C THR A 61 1.57 -9.28 -2.05
N ALA A 62 2.12 -8.34 -1.28
CA ALA A 62 1.88 -6.91 -1.51
C ALA A 62 2.42 -6.46 -2.86
N GLU A 63 3.65 -6.86 -3.20
CA GLU A 63 4.26 -6.58 -4.51
C GLU A 63 3.47 -7.21 -5.65
N ASP A 64 3.03 -8.46 -5.52
CA ASP A 64 2.21 -9.15 -6.53
C ASP A 64 0.87 -8.42 -6.78
N VAL A 65 0.22 -7.94 -5.72
CA VAL A 65 -1.01 -7.15 -5.84
C VAL A 65 -0.78 -5.86 -6.62
N VAL A 66 0.34 -5.18 -6.38
CA VAL A 66 0.68 -3.95 -7.09
C VAL A 66 1.03 -4.24 -8.55
N GLN A 67 1.78 -5.31 -8.81
CA GLN A 67 2.10 -5.73 -10.18
C GLN A 67 0.84 -6.05 -10.98
N GLU A 68 -0.13 -6.77 -10.40
CA GLU A 68 -1.42 -7.01 -11.06
C GLU A 68 -2.21 -5.71 -11.29
N ALA A 69 -2.17 -4.77 -10.34
CA ALA A 69 -2.83 -3.46 -10.50
C ALA A 69 -2.23 -2.65 -11.66
N PHE A 70 -0.90 -2.60 -11.79
CA PHE A 70 -0.24 -1.95 -12.93
C PHE A 70 -0.46 -2.69 -14.25
N THR A 71 -0.55 -4.02 -14.22
CA THR A 71 -0.91 -4.81 -15.40
C THR A 71 -2.34 -4.50 -15.84
N GLY A 72 -3.27 -4.37 -14.87
CA GLY A 72 -4.63 -3.89 -15.11
C GLY A 72 -4.67 -2.48 -15.69
N LEU A 73 -3.86 -1.57 -15.15
CA LEU A 73 -3.74 -0.20 -15.64
C LEU A 73 -3.24 -0.19 -17.10
N HIS A 74 -2.21 -0.98 -17.42
CA HIS A 74 -1.69 -1.12 -18.78
C HIS A 74 -2.79 -1.56 -19.76
N ARG A 75 -3.62 -2.54 -19.37
CA ARG A 75 -4.73 -3.04 -20.21
C ARG A 75 -5.78 -1.96 -20.51
N HIS A 76 -6.02 -1.03 -19.58
CA HIS A 76 -7.04 0.03 -19.72
C HIS A 76 -6.43 1.41 -19.99
N TRP A 77 -5.15 1.48 -20.35
CA TRP A 77 -4.39 2.73 -20.43
C TRP A 77 -5.03 3.74 -21.38
N ALA A 78 -5.51 3.27 -22.54
CA ALA A 78 -6.13 4.11 -23.57
C ALA A 78 -7.54 4.62 -23.19
N GLU A 79 -8.20 4.02 -22.20
CA GLU A 79 -9.56 4.38 -21.77
C GLU A 79 -9.56 5.41 -20.62
N LEU A 80 -8.40 5.62 -19.98
CA LEU A 80 -8.28 6.53 -18.86
C LEU A 80 -8.16 7.97 -19.36
N ARG A 81 -9.00 8.84 -18.78
CA ARG A 81 -9.17 10.23 -19.23
C ARG A 81 -7.95 11.08 -18.95
N ASP A 82 -7.30 10.84 -17.81
CA ASP A 82 -6.16 11.59 -17.33
C ASP A 82 -5.37 10.80 -16.27
N GLU A 83 -4.29 11.42 -15.81
CA GLU A 83 -3.41 10.88 -14.78
C GLU A 83 -4.12 10.64 -13.44
N ALA A 84 -5.02 11.53 -13.05
CA ALA A 84 -5.76 11.40 -11.79
C ALA A 84 -6.67 10.17 -11.81
N ALA A 85 -7.30 9.89 -12.96
CA ALA A 85 -8.07 8.67 -13.18
C ALA A 85 -7.20 7.42 -13.10
N ALA A 86 -5.99 7.44 -13.67
CA ALA A 86 -5.04 6.33 -13.57
C ALA A 86 -4.61 6.04 -12.12
N ILE A 87 -4.31 7.09 -11.35
CA ILE A 87 -3.96 6.96 -9.92
C ILE A 87 -5.16 6.43 -9.11
N GLY A 88 -6.35 6.94 -9.36
CA GLY A 88 -7.59 6.48 -8.73
C GLY A 88 -7.88 5.01 -9.02
N TYR A 89 -7.67 4.59 -10.28
CA TYR A 89 -7.75 3.19 -10.68
C TYR A 89 -6.74 2.33 -9.91
N LEU A 90 -5.46 2.72 -9.87
CA LEU A 90 -4.42 1.97 -9.15
C LEU A 90 -4.76 1.78 -7.68
N ARG A 91 -5.17 2.84 -6.97
CA ARG A 91 -5.57 2.73 -5.55
C ARG A 91 -6.71 1.73 -5.38
N THR A 92 -7.75 1.86 -6.21
CA THR A 92 -8.92 0.98 -6.15
C THR A 92 -8.54 -0.48 -6.42
N ALA A 93 -7.71 -0.72 -7.45
CA ALA A 93 -7.23 -2.05 -7.83
C ALA A 93 -6.39 -2.69 -6.72
N VAL A 94 -5.46 -1.95 -6.11
CA VAL A 94 -4.60 -2.43 -5.01
C VAL A 94 -5.44 -2.81 -3.79
N VAL A 95 -6.39 -1.96 -3.39
CA VAL A 95 -7.27 -2.26 -2.25
C VAL A 95 -8.14 -3.49 -2.52
N ASN A 96 -8.72 -3.61 -3.72
CA ASN A 96 -9.57 -4.75 -4.08
C ASN A 96 -8.78 -6.05 -4.25
N GLY A 97 -7.55 -5.98 -4.78
CA GLY A 97 -6.61 -7.09 -4.85
C GLY A 97 -6.25 -7.60 -3.44
N SER A 98 -5.88 -6.68 -2.55
CA SER A 98 -5.57 -6.96 -1.14
C SER A 98 -6.74 -7.64 -0.43
N ARG A 99 -7.97 -7.11 -0.57
CA ARG A 99 -9.20 -7.73 -0.04
C ARG A 99 -9.41 -9.15 -0.57
N SER A 100 -9.15 -9.37 -1.86
CA SER A 100 -9.34 -10.68 -2.50
C SER A 100 -8.32 -11.71 -2.03
N VAL A 101 -7.06 -11.28 -1.80
CA VAL A 101 -6.05 -12.11 -1.13
C VAL A 101 -6.52 -12.54 0.27
N LEU A 102 -6.92 -11.58 1.11
CA LEU A 102 -7.35 -11.88 2.48
C LEU A 102 -8.58 -12.79 2.52
N ARG A 103 -9.56 -12.57 1.63
CA ARG A 103 -10.74 -13.43 1.50
C ARG A 103 -10.33 -14.87 1.14
N ARG A 104 -9.46 -15.04 0.15
CA ARG A 104 -8.96 -16.38 -0.26
C ARG A 104 -8.23 -17.08 0.89
N ARG A 105 -7.34 -16.37 1.60
CA ARG A 105 -6.63 -16.91 2.78
C ARG A 105 -7.60 -17.36 3.88
N ARG A 106 -8.67 -16.59 4.13
CA ARG A 106 -9.70 -16.95 5.11
C ARG A 106 -10.50 -18.20 4.68
N THR A 107 -10.87 -18.30 3.40
CA THR A 107 -11.60 -19.46 2.88
C THR A 107 -10.76 -20.74 2.88
N ALA A 108 -9.43 -20.63 2.76
CA ALA A 108 -8.51 -21.76 2.83
C ALA A 108 -8.42 -22.43 4.21
N ARG A 109 -9.03 -21.84 5.26
CA ARG A 109 -9.15 -22.29 6.66
C ARG A 109 -7.78 -22.39 7.38
N GLU A 110 -7.63 -21.64 8.49
CA GLU A 110 -6.43 -21.53 9.36
C GLU A 110 -5.23 -20.71 8.85
N TYR A 111 -5.43 -19.41 8.58
CA TYR A 111 -4.29 -18.49 8.42
C TYR A 111 -3.77 -18.03 9.79
N VAL A 112 -2.70 -18.68 10.26
CA VAL A 112 -1.76 -18.09 11.24
C VAL A 112 -0.93 -17.07 10.46
N PRO A 113 -0.87 -15.79 10.88
CA PRO A 113 0.01 -14.81 10.24
C PRO A 113 1.45 -15.36 10.24
N PRO A 114 2.17 -15.36 9.11
CA PRO A 114 3.55 -15.75 9.11
C PRO A 114 4.34 -14.70 9.89
N HIS A 115 4.88 -15.07 11.04
CA HIS A 115 6.18 -14.55 11.44
C HIS A 115 7.21 -15.23 10.54
N GLN A 116 7.42 -14.71 9.33
CA GLN A 116 8.43 -15.27 8.44
C GLN A 116 9.30 -14.17 7.85
N VAL A 117 10.60 -14.34 8.10
CA VAL A 117 11.71 -13.79 7.33
C VAL A 117 11.65 -14.44 5.95
N ASN A 118 10.68 -14.06 5.12
CA ASN A 118 10.72 -14.38 3.69
C ASN A 118 11.83 -13.56 3.03
N ALA A 119 12.34 -14.03 1.89
CA ALA A 119 13.25 -13.25 1.05
C ALA A 119 12.52 -11.99 0.58
N ARG A 120 12.61 -10.93 1.39
CA ARG A 120 12.10 -9.60 1.08
C ARG A 120 12.94 -9.07 -0.08
N SER A 121 12.29 -8.47 -1.08
CA SER A 121 13.03 -7.75 -2.12
C SER A 121 13.90 -6.66 -1.45
N ALA A 122 15.04 -6.32 -2.06
CA ALA A 122 15.90 -5.25 -1.56
C ALA A 122 15.12 -3.92 -1.43
N GLU A 123 14.16 -3.70 -2.32
CA GLU A 123 13.28 -2.53 -2.30
C GLU A 123 12.29 -2.58 -1.14
N SER A 124 11.68 -3.74 -0.87
CA SER A 124 10.83 -3.97 0.32
C SER A 124 11.58 -3.74 1.63
N LEU A 125 12.85 -4.14 1.70
CA LEU A 125 13.70 -3.90 2.88
C LEU A 125 14.00 -2.42 3.10
N VAL A 126 14.23 -1.66 2.03
CA VAL A 126 14.50 -0.21 2.10
C VAL A 126 13.22 0.58 2.44
N MET A 127 12.06 0.13 1.95
CA MET A 127 10.77 0.77 2.25
C MET A 127 10.33 0.59 3.71
N LEU A 128 10.68 -0.54 4.33
CA LEU A 128 10.37 -0.87 5.72
C LEU A 128 11.47 -0.34 6.65
N SER A 129 11.57 0.98 6.80
CA SER A 129 12.37 1.56 7.89
C SER A 129 11.90 1.03 9.25
N ALA A 130 12.75 1.08 10.29
CA ALA A 130 12.38 0.60 11.62
C ALA A 130 11.08 1.23 12.16
N GLU A 131 10.83 2.51 11.85
CA GLU A 131 9.57 3.20 12.19
C GLU A 131 8.37 2.65 11.41
N HIS A 132 8.55 2.27 10.14
CA HIS A 132 7.51 1.66 9.32
C HIS A 132 7.15 0.25 9.81
N GLN A 133 8.14 -0.54 10.25
CA GLN A 133 7.91 -1.87 10.79
C GLN A 133 7.04 -1.83 12.06
N ALA A 134 7.26 -0.86 12.95
CA ALA A 134 6.43 -0.69 14.14
C ALA A 134 4.94 -0.44 13.85
N VAL A 135 4.63 0.28 12.76
CA VAL A 135 3.23 0.49 12.32
C VAL A 135 2.63 -0.79 11.76
N VAL A 136 3.39 -1.50 10.92
CA VAL A 136 2.95 -2.77 10.35
C VAL A 136 2.62 -3.75 11.47
N ASP A 137 3.51 -3.89 12.46
CA ASP A 137 3.32 -4.79 13.60
C ASP A 137 2.10 -4.38 14.45
N ALA A 138 1.92 -3.08 14.72
CA ALA A 138 0.78 -2.58 15.48
C ALA A 138 -0.56 -2.78 14.75
N LEU A 139 -0.59 -2.58 13.43
CA LEU A 139 -1.77 -2.81 12.61
C LEU A 139 -2.08 -4.32 12.46
N ALA A 140 -1.07 -5.18 12.45
CA ALA A 140 -1.23 -6.63 12.37
C ALA A 140 -1.96 -7.21 13.60
N ALA A 141 -1.88 -6.53 14.75
CA ALA A 141 -2.62 -6.90 15.96
C ALA A 141 -4.13 -6.62 15.89
N LEU A 142 -4.60 -5.85 14.89
CA LEU A 142 -6.00 -5.47 14.76
C LEU A 142 -6.81 -6.49 13.94
N PRO A 143 -8.12 -6.66 14.24
CA PRO A 143 -9.05 -7.33 13.36
C PRO A 143 -9.00 -6.74 11.94
N PRO A 144 -9.08 -7.56 10.86
CA PRO A 144 -8.88 -7.10 9.48
C PRO A 144 -9.72 -5.88 9.07
N ARG A 145 -10.96 -5.79 9.56
CA ARG A 145 -11.86 -4.65 9.28
C ARG A 145 -11.43 -3.36 9.95
N GLN A 146 -10.90 -3.43 11.17
CA GLN A 146 -10.43 -2.24 11.89
C GLN A 146 -9.13 -1.72 11.26
N ARG A 147 -8.20 -2.63 10.94
CA ARG A 147 -6.99 -2.31 10.17
C ARG A 147 -7.34 -1.63 8.86
N GLU A 148 -8.24 -2.23 8.08
CA GLU A 148 -8.68 -1.69 6.79
C GLU A 148 -9.23 -0.25 6.91
N VAL A 149 -10.08 0.01 7.91
CA VAL A 149 -10.62 1.36 8.15
C VAL A 149 -9.51 2.37 8.44
N LEU A 150 -8.57 2.02 9.32
CA LEU A 150 -7.44 2.92 9.64
C LEU A 150 -6.58 3.16 8.40
N VAL A 151 -6.18 2.10 7.70
CA VAL A 151 -5.34 2.23 6.51
C VAL A 151 -6.03 3.09 5.45
N LEU A 152 -7.30 2.87 5.14
CA LEU A 152 -7.99 3.68 4.13
C LEU A 152 -8.24 5.13 4.60
N ARG A 153 -8.44 5.37 5.90
CA ARG A 153 -8.60 6.72 6.44
C ARG A 153 -7.31 7.55 6.30
N TYR A 154 -6.15 6.94 6.53
CA TYR A 154 -4.87 7.65 6.56
C TYR A 154 -4.07 7.56 5.25
N TYR A 155 -4.36 6.59 4.38
CA TYR A 155 -3.62 6.32 3.13
C TYR A 155 -4.47 6.28 1.84
N GLY A 156 -5.80 6.34 1.98
CA GLY A 156 -6.75 6.41 0.85
C GLY A 156 -6.62 7.67 0.03
#